data_AF-A0A1G3A6W7-F1
#
_entry.id   AF-A0A1G3A6W7-F1
#
_cell.length_a   1.000
_cell.length_b   1.000
_cell.length_c   1.000
_cell.angle_alpha   90.00
_cell.angle_beta   90.00
_cell.angle_gamma   90.00
#
_symmetry.space_group_name_H-M   'P 1'
#
loop_
_entity.id
_entity.type
_entity.pdbx_description
1 polymer ?
#
loop_
_entity_poly.entity_id
_entity_poly.type
_entity_poly.pdbx_seq_one_letter_code
_entity_poly.pdbx_strand_id
1 'polypeptide(L)'
;MIITVLWTVVVLIVMVAILGRKSRLDMKVSAARMEGARCKWACRAGIEKAMAVLKTDETENDSLIDLWSSNEEDFNDVPLNRCWFNVRVIDEASKLNINTATREQLLGLPYMVEEIADAIIDWRDEDDVPGTVGVESG
;
A
#
# COMPACT_ATOMS: atom_id res chain seq x y z
N MET A 1 -65.07 5.90 0.24
CA MET A 1 -64.49 4.52 0.17
C MET A 1 -63.48 4.37 -0.97
N ILE A 2 -63.78 4.82 -2.19
CA ILE A 2 -62.81 4.74 -3.32
C ILE A 2 -61.64 5.73 -3.21
N ILE A 3 -61.89 6.96 -2.73
CA ILE A 3 -60.86 8.00 -2.55
C ILE A 3 -59.81 7.58 -1.52
N THR A 4 -60.23 6.95 -0.42
CA THR A 4 -59.33 6.47 0.64
C THR A 4 -58.41 5.35 0.13
N VAL A 5 -58.94 4.44 -0.68
CA VAL A 5 -58.15 3.36 -1.30
C VAL A 5 -57.16 3.91 -2.32
N LEU A 6 -57.55 4.94 -3.09
CA LEU A 6 -56.64 5.58 -4.04
C LEU A 6 -55.44 6.22 -3.32
N TRP A 7 -55.69 6.94 -2.22
CA TRP A 7 -54.62 7.54 -1.42
C TRP A 7 -53.69 6.51 -0.78
N THR A 8 -54.22 5.38 -0.27
CA THR A 8 -53.35 4.33 0.29
C THR A 8 -52.45 3.70 -0.76
N VAL A 9 -52.96 3.49 -1.98
CA VAL A 9 -52.16 2.96 -3.11
C VAL A 9 -51.07 3.96 -3.52
N VAL A 10 -51.38 5.26 -3.60
CA VAL A 10 -50.37 6.28 -3.93
C VAL A 10 -49.24 6.29 -2.90
N VAL A 11 -49.56 6.24 -1.61
CA VAL A 11 -48.55 6.18 -0.54
C VAL A 11 -47.70 4.91 -0.65
N LEU A 12 -48.32 3.77 -0.95
CA LEU A 12 -47.62 2.50 -1.11
C LEU A 12 -46.67 2.52 -2.31
N ILE A 13 -47.09 3.09 -3.45
CA ILE A 13 -46.24 3.25 -4.64
C ILE A 13 -45.03 4.14 -4.33
N VAL A 14 -45.24 5.26 -3.63
CA VAL A 14 -44.15 6.15 -3.23
C VAL A 14 -43.17 5.45 -2.29
N MET A 15 -43.67 4.68 -1.32
CA MET A 15 -42.83 3.88 -0.42
C MET A 15 -41.99 2.85 -1.19
N VAL A 16 -42.60 2.08 -2.08
CA VAL A 16 -41.90 1.09 -2.92
C VAL A 16 -40.84 1.76 -3.80
N ALA A 17 -41.14 2.93 -4.38
CA ALA A 17 -40.18 3.67 -5.20
C ALA A 17 -38.95 4.12 -4.39
N ILE A 18 -39.16 4.58 -3.14
CA ILE A 18 -38.06 5.00 -2.25
C ILE A 18 -37.22 3.79 -1.82
N LEU A 19 -37.85 2.69 -1.40
CA LEU A 19 -37.15 1.46 -1.03
C LEU A 19 -36.34 0.88 -2.19
N GLY A 20 -36.91 0.89 -3.40
CA GLY A 20 -36.21 0.43 -4.61
C GLY A 20 -34.96 1.25 -4.93
N ARG A 21 -35.00 2.58 -4.72
CA ARG A 21 -33.82 3.44 -4.88
C ARG A 21 -32.76 3.16 -3.82
N LYS A 22 -33.15 3.03 -2.55
CA LYS A 22 -32.22 2.71 -1.44
C LYS A 22 -31.55 1.36 -1.64
N SER A 23 -32.32 0.30 -1.95
CA SER A 23 -31.79 -1.05 -2.19
C SER A 23 -30.75 -1.08 -3.33
N ARG A 24 -30.97 -0.33 -4.41
CA ARG A 24 -30.00 -0.23 -5.51
C ARG A 24 -28.71 0.48 -5.11
N LEU A 25 -28.78 1.50 -4.24
CA LEU A 25 -27.60 2.19 -3.72
C LEU A 25 -26.83 1.29 -2.76
N ASP A 26 -27.52 0.64 -1.82
CA ASP A 26 -26.90 -0.26 -0.85
C ASP A 26 -26.20 -1.44 -1.54
N MET A 27 -26.82 -2.00 -2.60
CA MET A 27 -26.19 -3.05 -3.39
C MET A 27 -24.91 -2.59 -4.10
N LYS A 28 -24.90 -1.37 -4.67
CA LYS A 28 -23.69 -0.80 -5.29
C LYS A 28 -22.59 -0.54 -4.27
N VAL A 29 -22.94 0.00 -3.10
CA VAL A 29 -21.98 0.25 -2.01
C VAL A 29 -21.42 -1.06 -1.46
N SER A 30 -22.26 -2.06 -1.25
CA SER A 30 -21.83 -3.38 -0.79
C SER A 30 -20.92 -4.06 -1.80
N ALA A 31 -21.21 -3.95 -3.10
CA ALA A 31 -20.34 -4.47 -4.16
C ALA A 31 -18.96 -3.80 -4.13
N ALA A 32 -18.91 -2.46 -4.03
CA ALA A 32 -17.64 -1.73 -3.94
C ALA A 32 -16.81 -2.14 -2.71
N ARG A 33 -17.45 -2.33 -1.54
CA ARG A 33 -16.78 -2.82 -0.33
C ARG A 33 -16.22 -4.23 -0.51
N MET A 34 -16.98 -5.12 -1.16
CA MET A 34 -16.54 -6.48 -1.45
C MET A 34 -15.32 -6.49 -2.38
N GLU A 35 -15.33 -5.68 -3.44
CA GLU A 35 -14.17 -5.57 -4.34
C GLU A 35 -12.95 -4.96 -3.63
N GLY A 36 -13.14 -3.96 -2.77
CA GLY A 36 -12.05 -3.42 -1.94
C GLY A 36 -11.43 -4.47 -1.01
N ALA A 37 -12.26 -5.27 -0.34
CA ALA A 37 -11.78 -6.38 0.49
C ALA A 37 -11.03 -7.41 -0.37
N ARG A 38 -11.55 -7.73 -1.56
CA ARG A 38 -10.91 -8.65 -2.50
C ARG A 38 -9.53 -8.16 -2.92
N CYS A 39 -9.39 -6.89 -3.31
CA CYS A 39 -8.09 -6.30 -3.66
C CYS A 39 -7.11 -6.37 -2.48
N LYS A 40 -7.57 -6.11 -1.25
CA LYS A 40 -6.71 -6.23 -0.05
C LYS A 40 -6.19 -7.66 0.13
N TRP A 41 -7.05 -8.67 -0.02
CA TRP A 41 -6.65 -10.08 0.07
C TRP A 41 -5.76 -10.50 -1.11
N ALA A 42 -5.97 -9.95 -2.30
CA ALA A 42 -5.10 -10.15 -3.45
C ALA A 42 -3.70 -9.61 -3.21
N CYS A 43 -3.57 -8.40 -2.65
CA CYS A 43 -2.28 -7.85 -2.23
C CYS A 43 -1.61 -8.75 -1.18
N ARG A 44 -2.37 -9.27 -0.19
CA ARG A 44 -1.81 -10.20 0.79
C ARG A 44 -1.31 -11.49 0.14
N ALA A 45 -2.07 -12.06 -0.80
CA ALA A 45 -1.65 -13.24 -1.55
C ALA A 45 -0.35 -12.99 -2.33
N GLY A 46 -0.20 -11.81 -2.93
CA GLY A 46 1.05 -11.40 -3.59
C GLY A 46 2.25 -11.36 -2.63
N ILE A 47 2.07 -10.83 -1.41
CA ILE A 47 3.13 -10.82 -0.38
C ILE A 47 3.51 -12.24 0.02
N GLU A 48 2.54 -13.12 0.28
CA GLU A 48 2.81 -14.52 0.63
C GLU A 48 3.53 -15.26 -0.50
N LYS A 49 3.18 -14.99 -1.77
CA LYS A 49 3.86 -15.54 -2.94
C LYS A 49 5.33 -15.07 -3.00
N ALA A 50 5.60 -13.78 -2.78
CA ALA A 50 6.98 -13.28 -2.71
C ALA A 50 7.78 -13.92 -1.58
N MET A 51 7.21 -14.03 -0.37
CA MET A 51 7.87 -14.71 0.74
C MET A 51 8.14 -16.18 0.44
N ALA A 52 7.23 -16.88 -0.23
CA ALA A 52 7.43 -18.26 -0.63
C ALA A 52 8.58 -18.40 -1.65
N VAL A 53 8.69 -17.49 -2.61
CA VAL A 53 9.79 -17.45 -3.57
C VAL A 53 11.12 -17.19 -2.87
N LEU A 54 11.19 -16.19 -1.98
CA LEU A 54 12.39 -15.88 -1.19
C LEU A 54 12.82 -17.05 -0.31
N LYS A 55 11.87 -17.77 0.29
CA LYS A 55 12.16 -18.95 1.13
C LYS A 55 12.61 -20.16 0.32
N THR A 56 12.35 -20.19 -0.99
CA THR A 56 12.79 -21.28 -1.87
C THR A 56 14.28 -21.18 -2.18
N ASP A 57 14.88 -20.00 -2.01
CA ASP A 57 16.32 -19.85 -2.15
C ASP A 57 17.05 -20.56 -1.01
N GLU A 58 17.97 -21.45 -1.38
CA GLU A 58 18.80 -22.21 -0.44
C GLU A 58 20.19 -21.58 -0.26
N THR A 59 20.50 -20.53 -1.02
CA THR A 59 21.80 -19.86 -0.99
C THR A 59 21.82 -18.73 0.05
N GLU A 60 23.01 -18.45 0.60
CA GLU A 60 23.20 -17.35 1.57
C GLU A 60 23.40 -15.99 0.90
N ASN A 61 23.53 -15.94 -0.43
CA ASN A 61 23.86 -14.72 -1.16
C ASN A 61 22.71 -14.33 -2.08
N ASP A 62 22.21 -13.10 -1.93
CA ASP A 62 21.20 -12.55 -2.84
C ASP A 62 21.85 -11.82 -4.03
N SER A 63 21.32 -12.04 -5.22
CA SER A 63 21.74 -11.44 -6.48
C SER A 63 20.55 -11.14 -7.38
N LEU A 64 20.70 -10.16 -8.27
CA LEU A 64 19.64 -9.77 -9.22
C LEU A 64 19.28 -10.86 -10.24
N ILE A 65 20.09 -11.92 -10.32
CA ILE A 65 19.83 -13.11 -11.17
C ILE A 65 18.92 -14.14 -10.50
N ASP A 66 18.66 -14.00 -9.20
CA ASP A 66 17.89 -15.00 -8.47
C ASP A 66 16.42 -14.94 -8.83
N LEU A 67 15.70 -16.00 -8.49
CA LEU A 67 14.29 -16.19 -8.85
C LEU A 67 13.40 -15.05 -8.32
N TRP A 68 13.73 -14.46 -7.18
CA TRP A 68 12.97 -13.35 -6.60
C TRP A 68 13.05 -12.06 -7.43
N SER A 69 14.14 -11.84 -8.18
CA SER A 69 14.40 -10.63 -8.96
C SER A 69 14.10 -10.80 -10.45
N SER A 70 14.38 -11.99 -11.01
CA SER A 70 14.34 -12.24 -12.46
C SER A 70 13.05 -12.92 -12.96
N ASN A 71 12.13 -13.28 -12.06
CA ASN A 71 10.91 -14.02 -12.42
C ASN A 71 9.70 -13.10 -12.60
N GLU A 72 9.60 -12.51 -13.80
CA GLU A 72 8.48 -11.64 -14.16
C GLU A 72 7.15 -12.40 -14.30
N GLU A 73 7.16 -13.69 -14.66
CA GLU A 73 5.94 -14.48 -14.92
C GLU A 73 5.18 -14.83 -13.63
N ASP A 74 5.89 -15.13 -12.54
CA ASP A 74 5.28 -15.45 -11.24
C ASP A 74 4.79 -14.23 -10.45
N PHE A 75 5.18 -13.02 -10.87
CA PHE A 75 4.90 -11.79 -10.14
C PHE A 75 4.07 -10.75 -10.91
N ASN A 76 4.02 -10.81 -12.24
CA ASN A 76 3.23 -9.88 -13.05
C ASN A 76 1.89 -10.50 -13.47
N ASP A 77 0.81 -9.74 -13.30
CA ASP A 77 -0.55 -10.07 -13.75
C ASP A 77 -1.09 -11.44 -13.29
N VAL A 78 -0.72 -11.85 -12.07
CA VAL A 78 -1.14 -13.14 -11.51
C VAL A 78 -2.66 -13.16 -11.30
N PRO A 79 -3.40 -14.06 -11.97
CA PRO A 79 -4.86 -14.05 -11.95
C PRO A 79 -5.44 -14.61 -10.64
N LEU A 80 -6.37 -13.86 -10.06
CA LEU A 80 -7.18 -14.24 -8.91
C LEU A 80 -8.67 -14.04 -9.22
N ASN A 81 -9.29 -14.98 -9.93
CA ASN A 81 -10.73 -15.05 -10.25
C ASN A 81 -11.36 -13.74 -10.82
N ARG A 82 -11.53 -12.67 -10.04
CA ARG A 82 -12.01 -11.35 -10.50
C ARG A 82 -11.02 -10.19 -10.34
N CYS A 83 -9.78 -10.46 -9.95
CA CYS A 83 -8.73 -9.44 -9.89
C CYS A 83 -7.39 -10.05 -10.33
N TRP A 84 -6.43 -9.18 -10.60
CA TRP A 84 -5.03 -9.55 -10.78
C TRP A 84 -4.20 -8.84 -9.73
N PHE A 85 -3.01 -9.37 -9.44
CA PHE A 85 -2.03 -8.66 -8.63
C PHE A 85 -0.69 -8.62 -9.34
N ASN A 86 0.09 -7.61 -8.99
CA ASN A 86 1.47 -7.45 -9.40
C ASN A 86 2.33 -7.35 -8.14
N VAL A 87 3.49 -7.98 -8.14
CA VAL A 87 4.46 -7.91 -7.05
C VAL A 87 5.81 -7.47 -7.60
N ARG A 88 6.49 -6.61 -6.84
CA ARG A 88 7.88 -6.26 -7.08
C ARG A 88 8.65 -6.40 -5.79
N VAL A 89 9.71 -7.19 -5.82
CA VAL A 89 10.66 -7.32 -4.72
C VAL A 89 11.90 -6.50 -5.08
N ILE A 90 12.43 -5.75 -4.11
CA ILE A 90 13.60 -4.88 -4.29
C ILE A 90 14.50 -5.12 -3.08
N ASP A 91 15.79 -5.28 -3.31
CA ASP A 91 16.77 -5.33 -2.25
C ASP A 91 17.00 -3.93 -1.65
N GLU A 92 16.62 -3.74 -0.39
CA GLU A 92 16.85 -2.48 0.33
C GLU A 92 18.29 -2.32 0.83
N ALA A 93 19.04 -3.42 0.99
CA ALA A 93 20.45 -3.38 1.38
C ALA A 93 21.35 -2.83 0.27
N SER A 94 20.87 -2.81 -0.98
CA SER A 94 21.52 -2.13 -2.11
C SER A 94 21.59 -0.59 -1.98
N LYS A 95 20.91 0.00 -0.98
CA LYS A 95 20.87 1.45 -0.72
C LYS A 95 21.72 1.83 0.50
N LEU A 96 22.12 3.10 0.57
CA LEU A 96 22.76 3.65 1.76
C LEU A 96 21.76 3.69 2.93
N ASN A 97 22.06 2.96 4.01
CA ASN A 97 21.23 2.94 5.22
C ASN A 97 21.37 4.25 6.00
N ILE A 98 20.34 5.09 5.94
CA ILE A 98 20.28 6.39 6.61
C ILE A 98 20.41 6.26 8.13
N ASN A 99 19.95 5.14 8.72
CA ASN A 99 20.02 4.92 10.16
C ASN A 99 21.46 4.69 10.67
N THR A 100 22.40 4.30 9.80
CA THR A 100 23.79 4.00 10.22
C THR A 100 24.84 4.74 9.42
N ALA A 101 24.46 5.47 8.37
CA ALA A 101 25.38 6.21 7.53
C ALA A 101 26.14 7.28 8.33
N THR A 102 27.42 7.47 8.01
CA THR A 102 28.22 8.58 8.55
C THR A 102 27.93 9.86 7.77
N ARG A 103 28.27 11.02 8.35
CA ARG A 103 28.13 12.33 7.69
C ARG A 103 28.82 12.35 6.32
N GLU A 104 30.02 11.80 6.24
CA GLU A 104 30.82 11.75 5.01
C GLU A 104 30.14 10.89 3.94
N GLN A 105 29.50 9.78 4.34
CA GLN A 105 28.76 8.91 3.42
C GLN A 105 27.51 9.60 2.89
N LEU A 106 26.77 10.33 3.74
CA LEU A 106 25.62 11.14 3.32
C LEU A 106 26.04 12.23 2.35
N LEU A 107 27.11 12.97 2.64
CA LEU A 107 27.67 14.00 1.76
C LEU A 107 28.22 13.45 0.44
N GLY A 108 28.51 12.15 0.38
CA GLY A 108 28.84 11.46 -0.87
C GLY A 108 27.66 11.26 -1.82
N LEU A 109 26.42 11.48 -1.36
CA LEU A 109 25.23 11.36 -2.21
C LEU A 109 25.12 12.55 -3.17
N PRO A 110 24.69 12.32 -4.42
CA PRO A 110 24.50 13.39 -5.38
C PRO A 110 23.42 14.35 -4.88
N TYR A 111 23.67 15.65 -5.01
CA TYR A 111 22.79 16.73 -4.57
C TYR A 111 22.58 16.84 -3.05
N MET A 112 23.37 16.13 -2.23
CA MET A 112 23.35 16.32 -0.78
C MET A 112 24.00 17.66 -0.40
N VAL A 113 23.42 18.34 0.58
CA VAL A 113 23.98 19.56 1.19
C VAL A 113 24.27 19.30 2.67
N GLU A 114 25.23 20.04 3.24
CA GLU A 114 25.66 19.89 4.64
C GLU A 114 24.50 20.05 5.63
N GLU A 115 23.63 21.04 5.40
CA GLU A 115 22.44 21.30 6.20
C GLU A 115 21.51 20.09 6.31
N ILE A 116 21.30 19.36 5.19
CA ILE A 116 20.42 18.18 5.16
C ILE A 116 21.12 16.97 5.78
N ALA A 117 22.42 16.80 5.54
CA ALA A 117 23.19 15.71 6.14
C ALA A 117 23.24 15.83 7.67
N ASP A 118 23.43 17.05 8.19
CA ASP A 118 23.43 17.33 9.62
C ASP A 118 22.01 17.16 10.20
N ALA A 119 20.97 17.68 9.55
CA ALA A 119 19.58 17.47 10.00
C ALA A 119 19.16 15.99 10.04
N ILE A 120 19.68 15.14 9.13
CA ILE A 120 19.43 13.69 9.15
C ILE A 120 20.11 13.04 10.36
N ILE A 121 21.31 13.51 10.73
CA ILE A 121 22.08 12.97 11.85
C ILE A 121 21.44 13.37 13.17
N ASP A 122 21.09 14.65 13.31
CA ASP A 122 20.38 15.20 14.47
C ASP A 122 19.06 14.43 14.68
N TRP A 123 18.23 14.26 13.64
CA TRP A 123 16.98 13.48 13.75
C TRP A 123 17.15 12.01 14.20
N ARG A 124 18.35 11.44 14.01
CA ARG A 124 18.65 10.06 14.40
C ARG A 124 19.10 9.96 15.85
N ASP A 125 19.81 10.95 16.35
CA ASP A 125 20.36 10.86 17.70
C ASP A 125 19.26 10.98 18.77
N GLU A 126 19.63 10.67 20.00
CA GLU A 126 18.69 10.72 21.13
C GLU A 126 18.77 12.07 21.86
N ASP A 127 19.59 13.01 21.38
CA ASP A 127 19.90 14.23 22.10
C ASP A 127 19.31 15.48 21.42
N ASP A 128 18.95 16.47 22.22
CA ASP A 128 18.37 17.72 21.71
C ASP A 128 19.47 18.76 21.43
N VAL A 129 20.72 18.35 21.12
CA VAL A 129 21.84 19.26 20.87
C VAL A 129 22.09 19.35 19.36
N PRO A 130 21.68 20.46 18.69
CA PRO A 130 21.86 20.57 17.26
C PRO A 130 23.34 20.50 16.88
N GLY A 131 23.62 19.78 15.79
CA GLY A 131 24.92 19.79 15.13
C GLY A 131 25.30 21.18 14.61
N THR A 132 26.52 21.32 14.09
CA THR A 132 27.08 22.62 13.67
C THR A 132 26.23 23.41 12.66
N VAL A 133 25.45 22.70 11.83
CA VAL A 133 24.47 23.28 10.88
C VAL A 133 23.12 22.55 10.98
N GLY A 134 22.91 21.79 12.06
CA GLY A 134 21.76 20.93 12.25
C GLY A 134 20.59 21.66 12.89
N VAL A 135 19.41 21.04 12.85
CA VAL A 135 18.15 21.63 13.33
C VAL A 135 17.45 20.61 14.21
N GLU A 136 17.42 20.89 15.50
CA GLU A 136 16.56 20.18 16.46
C GLU A 136 15.23 20.90 16.67
N SER A 137 14.22 20.16 17.10
CA SER A 137 12.90 20.71 17.39
C SER A 137 12.98 21.67 18.58
N GLY A 138 12.38 22.86 18.46
CA GLY A 138 12.12 23.75 19.59
C GLY A 138 10.90 23.34 20.40
#